data_AF-X1S0F5-F1
#
_entry.id   AF-X1S0F5-F1
#
_cell.length_a   1.000
_cell.length_b   1.000
_cell.length_c   1.000
_cell.angle_alpha   90.00
_cell.angle_beta   90.00
_cell.angle_gamma   90.00
#
_symmetry.space_group_name_H-M   'P 1'
#
loop_
_entity.id
_entity.type
_entity.pdbx_description
1 polymer ?
#
loop_
_entity_poly.entity_id
_entity_poly.type
_entity_poly.pdbx_seq_one_letter_code
_entity_poly.pdbx_strand_id
1 'polypeptide(L)'
;MITNSYYKTIKDPDRVVKSKGPGSLADLAGSPGSGDPGTSTRAERTAGGLAVSGIYRESGESLKTLPGFPETNSKPGLSSSGFSINKPDPLEGCHGAGGGSWSGPSGSLAGVILDSVAKRSESWFAGLEKDCPAGIITGSCANGHRFAKEVYCGREWCPVCSGQWEKGKAMLPTHARRFARWYPKAQQIDTMGYWTFTIPQSLRAKFRTKKALGELGKAIVKLLRSYGYSRGLRRWHYFGDRSQDWHPHLNCLVDGGFMSRRELRSIRHAYSRLLGVKLAIADYHYLASPGEKVHALTYVTRATFLDWTWDADMARELKGFRNQLWWGSKEWSREPVWSLDDLQGEQPAAMSDTDTMAVASLENGECPRCGLPIDWERFLPANVLPELGGRHIGAGYWELPWVRPPPYRLD
;
A
#
# COMPACT_ATOMS: atom_id res chain seq x y z
N MET A 1 -20.22 7.65 -1.75
CA MET A 1 -18.94 8.37 -1.66
C MET A 1 -19.01 9.29 -0.47
N ILE A 2 -18.48 8.89 0.69
CA ILE A 2 -18.35 9.78 1.84
C ILE A 2 -16.94 10.35 1.78
N THR A 3 -16.85 11.66 1.56
CA THR A 3 -15.61 12.41 1.66
C THR A 3 -15.24 12.51 3.14
N ASN A 4 -14.14 11.88 3.56
CA ASN A 4 -13.51 12.16 4.85
C ASN A 4 -13.18 13.66 4.91
N SER A 5 -13.72 14.37 5.90
CA SER A 5 -13.76 15.84 6.01
C SER A 5 -12.42 16.50 6.36
N TYR A 6 -11.28 15.82 6.17
CA TYR A 6 -9.96 16.28 6.59
C TYR A 6 -9.07 16.73 5.43
N TYR A 7 -9.51 16.58 4.18
CA TYR A 7 -8.65 16.82 3.02
C TYR A 7 -9.01 18.12 2.31
N LYS A 8 -8.04 19.04 2.16
CA LYS A 8 -8.13 20.14 1.19
C LYS A 8 -8.26 19.51 -0.21
N THR A 9 -9.47 19.57 -0.76
CA THR A 9 -9.81 18.92 -2.03
C THR A 9 -10.00 19.97 -3.10
N ILE A 10 -9.38 19.79 -4.27
CA ILE A 10 -9.76 20.55 -5.47
C ILE A 10 -11.05 19.92 -6.00
N LYS A 11 -12.21 20.51 -5.67
CA LYS A 11 -13.51 20.08 -6.24
C LYS A 11 -13.59 20.46 -7.72
N ASP A 12 -14.05 19.51 -8.54
CA ASP A 12 -14.35 19.67 -9.96
C ASP A 12 -15.81 20.14 -10.13
N PRO A 13 -16.07 21.35 -10.65
CA PRO A 13 -17.43 21.84 -10.86
C PRO A 13 -18.17 21.16 -12.03
N ASP A 14 -17.50 20.38 -12.89
CA ASP A 14 -18.12 19.82 -14.10
C ASP A 14 -18.95 18.54 -13.87
N ARG A 15 -19.20 18.19 -12.60
CA ARG A 15 -20.11 17.08 -12.24
C ARG A 15 -21.50 17.59 -11.83
N VAL A 16 -22.20 18.23 -12.76
CA VAL A 16 -23.66 18.39 -12.67
C VAL A 16 -24.32 17.13 -13.23
N VAL A 17 -24.70 16.22 -12.34
CA VAL A 17 -25.67 15.17 -12.69
C VAL A 17 -27.01 15.86 -12.87
N LYS A 18 -27.50 15.91 -14.12
CA LYS A 18 -28.87 16.35 -14.42
C LYS A 18 -29.86 15.33 -13.86
N SER A 19 -30.33 15.53 -12.63
CA SER A 19 -31.56 14.90 -12.16
C SER A 19 -32.74 15.70 -12.70
N LYS A 20 -33.54 15.08 -13.58
CA LYS A 20 -34.88 15.55 -13.94
C LYS A 20 -35.74 15.55 -12.68
N GLY A 21 -36.27 16.70 -12.29
CA GLY A 21 -37.41 16.78 -11.36
C GLY A 21 -38.70 17.05 -12.14
N PRO A 22 -39.87 16.72 -11.58
CA PRO A 22 -41.12 17.36 -11.93
C PRO A 22 -41.59 18.32 -10.82
N GLY A 23 -41.83 19.57 -11.21
CA GLY A 23 -43.13 20.25 -11.04
C GLY A 23 -43.63 20.71 -9.66
N SER A 24 -43.59 22.05 -9.49
CA SER A 24 -44.63 22.91 -8.86
C SER A 24 -44.79 22.85 -7.33
N LEU A 25 -45.25 23.87 -6.59
CA LEU A 25 -45.95 25.14 -6.85
C LEU A 25 -45.97 25.93 -5.51
N ALA A 26 -45.88 27.28 -5.55
CA ALA A 26 -46.42 28.29 -4.60
C ALA A 26 -46.14 28.19 -3.06
N ASP A 27 -46.08 29.22 -2.23
CA ASP A 27 -46.10 30.69 -2.30
C ASP A 27 -45.82 31.22 -0.86
N LEU A 28 -45.64 32.54 -0.75
CA LEU A 28 -45.87 33.43 0.42
C LEU A 28 -44.66 33.91 1.25
N ALA A 29 -44.15 35.07 0.81
CA ALA A 29 -44.23 36.38 1.47
C ALA A 29 -43.61 36.61 2.87
N GLY A 30 -42.74 37.63 2.95
CA GLY A 30 -42.40 38.35 4.18
C GLY A 30 -41.09 39.15 4.10
N SER A 31 -41.17 40.43 3.79
CA SER A 31 -40.13 41.48 3.93
C SER A 31 -40.65 42.54 4.92
N PRO A 32 -39.90 43.60 5.32
CA PRO A 32 -38.47 43.73 5.66
C PRO A 32 -38.23 44.59 6.94
N GLY A 33 -36.97 44.80 7.34
CA GLY A 33 -36.51 45.90 8.20
C GLY A 33 -34.97 45.93 8.24
N SER A 34 -34.30 46.77 7.45
CA SER A 34 -33.87 48.17 7.72
C SER A 34 -32.79 48.33 8.80
N GLY A 35 -31.58 48.70 8.38
CA GLY A 35 -30.49 49.14 9.25
C GLY A 35 -29.13 49.11 8.56
N ASP A 36 -28.73 50.25 7.98
CA ASP A 36 -27.41 50.60 7.42
C ASP A 36 -27.10 52.02 7.96
N PRO A 37 -25.89 52.63 7.87
CA PRO A 37 -24.53 52.11 7.78
C PRO A 37 -23.59 52.71 8.87
N GLY A 38 -22.39 52.15 9.04
CA GLY A 38 -21.31 52.71 9.86
C GLY A 38 -19.97 52.65 9.13
N THR A 39 -19.40 53.82 8.87
CA THR A 39 -18.20 54.14 8.09
C THR A 39 -16.87 53.94 8.86
N SER A 40 -15.76 53.97 8.09
CA SER A 40 -14.36 54.24 8.51
C SER A 40 -13.56 53.01 9.01
N THR A 41 -12.33 52.69 8.59
CA THR A 41 -11.28 53.47 7.92
C THR A 41 -10.23 52.55 7.27
N ARG A 42 -9.69 53.07 6.16
CA ARG A 42 -8.49 52.72 5.41
C ARG A 42 -7.22 52.63 6.27
N ALA A 43 -6.39 51.62 6.03
CA ALA A 43 -4.94 51.67 6.27
C ALA A 43 -4.20 50.93 5.14
N GLU A 44 -3.71 51.71 4.19
CA GLU A 44 -2.61 51.34 3.30
C GLU A 44 -1.32 51.26 4.14
N ARG A 45 -0.48 50.24 3.91
CA ARG A 45 0.97 50.46 3.75
C ARG A 45 1.73 49.26 3.19
N THR A 46 2.27 49.52 2.00
CA THR A 46 3.63 49.24 1.51
C THR A 46 4.14 47.82 1.28
N ALA A 47 4.44 47.61 -0.01
CA ALA A 47 5.36 46.68 -0.61
C ALA A 47 6.79 46.73 -0.03
N GLY A 48 7.39 45.54 0.07
CA GLY A 48 8.80 45.25 -0.16
C GLY A 48 8.83 43.78 -0.61
N GLY A 49 9.19 43.39 -1.83
CA GLY A 49 10.22 43.97 -2.68
C GLY A 49 11.52 43.19 -2.48
N LEU A 50 11.55 41.91 -2.87
CA LEU A 50 12.77 41.16 -3.17
C LEU A 50 12.49 40.25 -4.39
N ALA A 51 12.81 40.78 -5.57
CA ALA A 51 13.14 40.03 -6.77
C ALA A 51 14.52 39.36 -6.54
N VAL A 52 14.87 38.20 -7.09
CA VAL A 52 15.36 37.87 -8.45
C VAL A 52 15.85 36.41 -8.29
N SER A 53 15.76 35.40 -9.16
CA SER A 53 15.77 35.23 -10.63
C SER A 53 14.96 33.96 -10.97
N GLY A 54 14.22 33.81 -12.06
CA GLY A 54 14.33 34.47 -13.36
C GLY A 54 15.22 33.69 -14.32
N ILE A 55 14.80 32.50 -14.79
CA ILE A 55 15.17 32.00 -16.13
C ILE A 55 13.90 31.47 -16.81
N TYR A 56 13.40 32.30 -17.73
CA TYR A 56 12.49 31.92 -18.81
C TYR A 56 13.36 31.64 -20.04
N ARG A 57 13.00 30.65 -20.85
CA ARG A 57 13.50 30.53 -22.23
C ARG A 57 12.37 30.03 -23.11
N GLU A 58 12.05 30.81 -24.12
CA GLU A 58 11.06 30.50 -25.16
C GLU A 58 11.75 30.09 -26.47
N SER A 59 11.04 29.22 -27.18
CA SER A 59 11.05 28.92 -28.61
C SER A 59 12.33 28.47 -29.33
N GLY A 60 12.21 27.27 -29.90
CA GLY A 60 12.59 27.00 -31.29
C GLY A 60 14.00 26.46 -31.51
N GLU A 61 14.15 25.14 -31.58
CA GLU A 61 14.92 24.48 -32.65
C GLU A 61 14.75 22.95 -32.63
N SER A 62 14.90 22.39 -33.83
CA SER A 62 14.61 21.04 -34.31
C SER A 62 15.06 19.85 -33.44
N LEU A 63 14.31 18.74 -33.57
CA LEU A 63 14.74 17.37 -33.25
C LEU A 63 16.20 17.13 -33.66
N LYS A 64 17.05 16.90 -32.66
CA LYS A 64 18.39 16.31 -32.86
C LYS A 64 18.36 14.91 -32.27
N THR A 65 18.51 13.92 -33.14
CA THR A 65 18.79 12.52 -32.81
C THR A 65 20.12 12.43 -32.07
N LEU A 66 20.16 11.66 -30.98
CA LEU A 66 21.42 11.34 -30.29
C LEU A 66 22.09 10.14 -30.98
N PRO A 67 23.42 10.20 -31.24
CA PRO A 67 24.22 9.11 -31.78
C PRO A 67 24.72 8.18 -30.64
N GLY A 68 24.98 6.90 -30.94
CA GLY A 68 25.86 6.08 -30.09
C GLY A 68 25.48 4.64 -29.78
N PHE A 69 24.73 3.92 -30.62
CA PHE A 69 24.73 2.45 -30.55
C PHE A 69 26.00 1.91 -31.25
N PRO A 70 26.82 1.06 -30.61
CA PRO A 70 27.76 0.24 -31.36
C PRO A 70 27.00 -0.92 -32.01
N GLU A 71 27.06 -0.95 -33.34
CA GLU A 71 26.77 -2.14 -34.15
C GLU A 71 27.92 -3.14 -34.11
N THR A 72 27.65 -4.30 -34.70
CA THR A 72 28.52 -5.45 -35.04
C THR A 72 28.51 -6.56 -33.97
N ASN A 73 28.27 -7.84 -34.29
CA ASN A 73 28.45 -8.55 -35.55
C ASN A 73 27.36 -9.61 -35.78
N SER A 74 26.66 -9.47 -36.90
CA SER A 74 26.09 -10.58 -37.65
C SER A 74 27.21 -11.22 -38.48
N LYS A 75 27.31 -12.55 -38.50
CA LYS A 75 27.70 -13.24 -39.73
C LYS A 75 26.80 -14.45 -39.98
N PRO A 76 26.54 -14.77 -41.27
CA PRO A 76 25.40 -15.55 -41.71
C PRO A 76 25.80 -16.92 -42.28
N GLY A 77 24.81 -17.82 -42.42
CA GLY A 77 24.81 -18.81 -43.49
C GLY A 77 24.34 -20.21 -43.11
N LEU A 78 23.49 -20.75 -44.00
CA LEU A 78 23.02 -22.15 -44.15
C LEU A 78 21.90 -22.62 -43.19
N SER A 79 20.91 -23.40 -43.61
CA SER A 79 20.10 -23.56 -44.83
C SER A 79 19.11 -24.69 -44.50
N SER A 80 17.84 -24.50 -44.87
CA SER A 80 16.85 -25.53 -45.28
C SER A 80 16.72 -26.85 -44.50
N SER A 81 15.52 -27.04 -43.93
CA SER A 81 14.67 -28.26 -43.81
C SER A 81 14.08 -28.28 -42.39
N GLY A 82 12.79 -28.05 -42.19
CA GLY A 82 11.67 -28.83 -42.69
C GLY A 82 11.35 -29.90 -41.64
N PHE A 83 10.35 -29.68 -40.78
CA PHE A 83 9.59 -30.80 -40.20
C PHE A 83 8.24 -30.34 -39.66
N SER A 84 7.21 -30.98 -40.19
CA SER A 84 5.79 -30.74 -39.95
C SER A 84 5.29 -31.33 -38.64
N ILE A 85 4.22 -30.70 -38.19
CA ILE A 85 3.21 -31.12 -37.22
C ILE A 85 2.75 -32.56 -37.53
N ASN A 86 2.59 -33.41 -36.51
CA ASN A 86 1.60 -34.49 -36.54
C ASN A 86 1.03 -34.77 -35.13
N LYS A 87 -0.31 -34.76 -35.08
CA LYS A 87 -1.15 -35.33 -34.04
C LYS A 87 -1.08 -36.87 -34.07
N PRO A 88 -1.52 -37.55 -33.01
CA PRO A 88 -2.20 -38.83 -33.17
C PRO A 88 -3.60 -38.83 -32.54
N ASP A 89 -4.58 -39.27 -33.34
CA ASP A 89 -5.83 -39.96 -32.94
C ASP A 89 -5.68 -41.46 -33.34
N PRO A 90 -6.65 -42.38 -33.15
CA PRO A 90 -7.00 -43.02 -31.88
C PRO A 90 -7.10 -44.58 -31.98
N LEU A 91 -7.28 -45.24 -30.82
CA LEU A 91 -7.90 -46.56 -30.57
C LEU A 91 -7.40 -47.83 -31.30
N GLU A 92 -6.98 -48.86 -30.53
CA GLU A 92 -7.44 -50.26 -30.65
C GLU A 92 -6.93 -51.19 -29.51
N GLY A 93 -7.87 -51.97 -28.92
CA GLY A 93 -7.77 -53.32 -28.28
C GLY A 93 -6.71 -53.63 -27.19
N CYS A 94 -6.90 -54.48 -26.17
CA CYS A 94 -7.89 -55.52 -25.89
C CYS A 94 -7.80 -55.99 -24.40
N HIS A 95 -8.95 -56.43 -23.88
CA HIS A 95 -9.22 -57.46 -22.85
C HIS A 95 -8.65 -57.42 -21.41
N GLY A 96 -9.60 -57.51 -20.45
CA GLY A 96 -9.38 -57.97 -19.08
C GLY A 96 -10.63 -57.79 -18.21
N ALA A 97 -11.46 -58.83 -18.10
CA ALA A 97 -12.74 -58.86 -17.41
C ALA A 97 -12.65 -58.76 -15.87
N GLY A 98 -13.69 -58.20 -15.24
CA GLY A 98 -13.91 -58.26 -13.79
C GLY A 98 -15.15 -57.49 -13.38
N GLY A 99 -16.29 -58.17 -13.31
CA GLY A 99 -17.59 -57.58 -12.96
C GLY A 99 -17.68 -57.15 -11.50
N GLY A 100 -18.36 -56.03 -11.28
CA GLY A 100 -18.73 -55.54 -9.96
C GLY A 100 -19.85 -54.51 -10.11
N SER A 101 -21.09 -54.97 -9.94
CA SER A 101 -22.29 -54.15 -9.84
C SER A 101 -22.18 -53.17 -8.66
N TRP A 102 -22.20 -51.87 -8.94
CA TRP A 102 -22.43 -50.82 -7.95
C TRP A 102 -23.46 -49.84 -8.50
N SER A 103 -24.69 -49.99 -8.03
CA SER A 103 -25.73 -48.97 -8.05
C SER A 103 -25.36 -47.89 -7.02
N GLY A 104 -25.01 -46.69 -7.49
CA GLY A 104 -24.69 -45.51 -6.67
C GLY A 104 -24.99 -44.21 -7.43
N PRO A 105 -25.29 -43.11 -6.73
CA PRO A 105 -26.17 -42.05 -7.21
C PRO A 105 -25.55 -41.23 -8.33
N SER A 106 -26.41 -40.77 -9.25
CA SER A 106 -26.12 -39.84 -10.34
C SER A 106 -25.70 -38.46 -9.82
N GLY A 107 -24.51 -38.35 -9.23
CA GLY A 107 -23.80 -37.10 -9.09
C GLY A 107 -23.08 -36.83 -10.40
N SER A 108 -23.44 -35.76 -11.11
CA SER A 108 -22.67 -35.35 -12.29
C SER A 108 -21.19 -35.18 -11.88
N LEU A 109 -20.27 -35.57 -12.76
CA LEU A 109 -18.82 -35.42 -12.53
C LEU A 109 -18.46 -33.97 -12.14
N ALA A 110 -19.21 -32.99 -12.66
CA ALA A 110 -19.10 -31.59 -12.29
C ALA A 110 -19.47 -31.33 -10.82
N GLY A 111 -20.54 -31.96 -10.30
CA GLY A 111 -20.93 -31.88 -8.90
C GLY A 111 -19.86 -32.45 -7.96
N VAL A 112 -19.31 -33.63 -8.28
CA VAL A 112 -18.25 -34.26 -7.46
C VAL A 112 -16.95 -33.46 -7.47
N ILE A 113 -16.59 -32.85 -8.61
CA ILE A 113 -15.42 -31.97 -8.73
C ILE A 113 -15.63 -30.68 -7.92
N LEU A 114 -16.80 -30.04 -8.02
CA LEU A 114 -17.11 -28.83 -7.26
C LEU A 114 -17.11 -29.10 -5.75
N ASP A 115 -17.67 -30.22 -5.31
CA ASP A 115 -17.69 -30.62 -3.90
C ASP A 115 -16.29 -30.95 -3.37
N SER A 116 -15.44 -31.58 -4.20
CA SER A 116 -14.04 -31.87 -3.85
C SER A 116 -13.17 -30.62 -3.81
N VAL A 117 -13.43 -29.62 -4.67
CA VAL A 117 -12.77 -28.31 -4.65
C VAL A 117 -13.24 -27.50 -3.44
N ALA A 118 -14.53 -27.53 -3.12
CA ALA A 118 -15.09 -26.88 -1.93
C ALA A 118 -14.49 -27.48 -0.64
N LYS A 119 -14.47 -28.81 -0.49
CA LYS A 119 -13.87 -29.51 0.67
C LYS A 119 -12.35 -29.31 0.78
N ARG A 120 -11.62 -29.23 -0.36
CA ARG A 120 -10.20 -28.83 -0.37
C ARG A 120 -10.00 -27.37 0.02
N SER A 121 -10.94 -26.49 -0.34
CA SER A 121 -10.89 -25.10 0.05
C SER A 121 -11.15 -24.94 1.55
N GLU A 122 -12.14 -25.63 2.12
CA GLU A 122 -12.44 -25.64 3.57
C GLU A 122 -11.29 -26.22 4.40
N SER A 123 -10.60 -27.27 3.94
CA SER A 123 -9.44 -27.83 4.65
C SER A 123 -8.19 -26.94 4.58
N TRP A 124 -8.00 -26.20 3.48
CA TRP A 124 -7.00 -25.11 3.40
C TRP A 124 -7.36 -23.96 4.36
N PHE A 125 -8.63 -23.53 4.34
CA PHE A 125 -9.42 -22.80 5.36
C PHE A 125 -9.00 -23.08 6.80
N ALA A 126 -9.29 -24.31 7.24
CA ALA A 126 -9.22 -24.75 8.63
C ALA A 126 -7.78 -24.78 9.20
N GLY A 127 -6.77 -24.94 8.34
CA GLY A 127 -5.35 -24.83 8.74
C GLY A 127 -4.85 -23.38 8.81
N LEU A 128 -5.60 -22.39 8.32
CA LEU A 128 -5.17 -20.99 8.29
C LEU A 128 -5.41 -20.26 9.62
N GLU A 129 -6.32 -20.72 10.49
CA GLU A 129 -6.76 -19.96 11.68
C GLU A 129 -5.87 -20.07 12.92
N LYS A 130 -5.18 -21.18 13.17
CA LYS A 130 -4.81 -21.50 14.57
C LYS A 130 -3.48 -20.95 15.10
N ASP A 131 -2.47 -20.69 14.26
CA ASP A 131 -1.13 -20.35 14.76
C ASP A 131 -0.64 -18.98 14.28
N CYS A 132 -1.33 -17.90 14.70
CA CYS A 132 -0.85 -16.53 14.51
C CYS A 132 -0.84 -15.81 15.87
N PRO A 133 0.30 -15.31 16.36
CA PRO A 133 1.65 -15.52 15.82
C PRO A 133 2.03 -17.02 15.79
N ALA A 134 2.82 -17.41 14.79
CA ALA A 134 3.26 -18.80 14.61
C ALA A 134 4.34 -19.18 15.64
N GLY A 135 5.07 -18.19 16.15
CA GLY A 135 6.19 -18.36 17.07
C GLY A 135 6.89 -17.03 17.31
N ILE A 136 8.08 -17.11 17.87
CA ILE A 136 8.98 -15.98 18.08
C ILE A 136 10.35 -16.29 17.50
N ILE A 137 11.11 -15.25 17.18
CA ILE A 137 12.54 -15.32 16.88
C ILE A 137 13.23 -14.42 17.91
N THR A 138 14.22 -14.95 18.62
CA THR A 138 15.07 -14.17 19.52
C THR A 138 16.27 -13.63 18.75
N GLY A 139 16.86 -12.55 19.23
CA GLY A 139 18.09 -12.03 18.66
C GLY A 139 18.85 -11.19 19.67
N SER A 140 20.14 -11.04 19.43
CA SER A 140 21.01 -10.24 20.28
C SER A 140 21.99 -9.41 19.44
N CYS A 141 22.41 -8.28 19.98
CA CYS A 141 23.52 -7.50 19.42
C CYS A 141 24.81 -7.81 20.19
N ALA A 142 25.96 -7.43 19.65
CA ALA A 142 27.27 -7.67 20.27
C ALA A 142 27.44 -7.08 21.69
N ASN A 143 26.64 -6.06 22.05
CA ASN A 143 26.63 -5.46 23.40
C ASN A 143 25.73 -6.20 24.41
N GLY A 144 25.14 -7.35 24.02
CA GLY A 144 24.29 -8.17 24.89
C GLY A 144 22.85 -7.68 25.05
N HIS A 145 22.43 -6.62 24.33
CA HIS A 145 21.00 -6.29 24.24
C HIS A 145 20.26 -7.39 23.48
N ARG A 146 19.14 -7.85 24.03
CA ARG A 146 18.37 -8.99 23.53
C ARG A 146 16.95 -8.58 23.19
N PHE A 147 16.42 -9.16 22.12
CA PHE A 147 15.08 -8.87 21.62
C PHE A 147 14.37 -10.16 21.22
N ALA A 148 13.05 -10.14 21.26
CA ALA A 148 12.21 -11.15 20.60
C ALA A 148 11.26 -10.48 19.62
N LYS A 149 10.97 -11.20 18.54
CA LYS A 149 10.04 -10.79 17.48
C LYS A 149 9.03 -11.90 17.23
N GLU A 150 7.75 -11.60 17.41
CA GLU A 150 6.66 -12.48 17.01
C GLU A 150 6.62 -12.66 15.48
N VAL A 151 6.40 -13.90 15.04
CA VAL A 151 6.33 -14.27 13.62
C VAL A 151 4.87 -14.35 13.20
N TYR A 152 4.43 -13.38 12.40
CA TYR A 152 3.06 -13.33 11.91
C TYR A 152 2.93 -13.91 10.50
N CYS A 153 1.75 -14.43 10.18
CA CYS A 153 1.45 -15.01 8.88
C CYS A 153 1.50 -14.02 7.70
N GLY A 154 1.42 -12.71 7.95
CA GLY A 154 1.49 -11.66 6.93
C GLY A 154 0.31 -11.62 5.94
N ARG A 155 -0.78 -12.34 6.21
CA ARG A 155 -2.00 -12.33 5.39
C ARG A 155 -2.79 -11.05 5.67
N GLU A 156 -3.26 -10.36 4.63
CA GLU A 156 -4.02 -9.11 4.78
C GLU A 156 -5.33 -9.31 5.58
N TRP A 157 -5.96 -10.48 5.44
CA TRP A 157 -7.23 -10.86 6.09
C TRP A 157 -7.05 -11.63 7.41
N CYS A 158 -5.85 -11.60 8.01
CA CYS A 158 -5.66 -12.28 9.29
C CYS A 158 -6.27 -11.44 10.42
N PRO A 159 -7.24 -11.96 11.19
CA PRO A 159 -7.89 -11.20 12.26
C PRO A 159 -6.93 -10.86 13.40
N VAL A 160 -5.88 -11.67 13.61
CA VAL A 160 -4.89 -11.45 14.68
C VAL A 160 -3.88 -10.36 14.32
N CYS A 161 -3.33 -10.37 13.11
CA CYS A 161 -2.13 -9.59 12.82
C CYS A 161 -2.32 -8.47 11.79
N SER A 162 -3.39 -8.49 10.99
CA SER A 162 -3.63 -7.54 9.89
C SER A 162 -5.02 -6.92 9.86
N GLY A 163 -6.00 -7.45 10.59
CA GLY A 163 -7.41 -7.06 10.62
C GLY A 163 -7.73 -5.56 10.81
N GLN A 164 -9.01 -5.26 11.01
CA GLN A 164 -9.46 -3.87 10.99
C GLN A 164 -8.81 -3.07 12.12
N TRP A 165 -8.09 -2.02 11.76
CA TRP A 165 -7.72 -1.01 12.73
C TRP A 165 -8.92 -0.10 13.00
N GLU A 166 -9.27 0.03 14.27
CA GLU A 166 -10.27 0.98 14.75
C GLU A 166 -9.57 2.18 15.37
N LYS A 167 -10.11 3.37 15.08
CA LYS A 167 -9.60 4.63 15.66
C LYS A 167 -9.70 4.55 17.19
N GLY A 168 -8.61 4.91 17.88
CA GLY A 168 -8.51 4.86 19.34
C GLY A 168 -8.09 3.48 19.90
N LYS A 169 -7.94 2.45 19.05
CA LYS A 169 -7.33 1.17 19.44
C LYS A 169 -5.89 1.08 18.97
N ALA A 170 -5.11 0.22 19.63
CA ALA A 170 -3.75 -0.09 19.20
C ALA A 170 -3.75 -0.67 17.77
N MET A 171 -2.74 -0.30 16.98
CA MET A 171 -2.53 -0.90 15.66
C MET A 171 -2.22 -2.40 15.81
N LEU A 172 -2.82 -3.21 14.94
CA LEU A 172 -2.45 -4.62 14.89
C LEU A 172 -0.99 -4.79 14.47
N PRO A 173 -0.31 -5.85 14.92
CA PRO A 173 1.14 -5.92 14.84
C PRO A 173 1.74 -5.75 13.43
N THR A 174 1.15 -6.34 12.38
CA THR A 174 1.73 -6.16 11.03
C THR A 174 1.48 -4.77 10.46
N HIS A 175 0.38 -4.13 10.85
CA HIS A 175 0.10 -2.73 10.51
C HIS A 175 1.10 -1.81 11.20
N ALA A 176 1.30 -1.98 12.51
CA ALA A 176 2.29 -1.26 13.27
C ALA A 176 3.71 -1.42 12.70
N ARG A 177 4.12 -2.64 12.30
CA ARG A 177 5.41 -2.86 11.60
C ARG A 177 5.51 -2.13 10.27
N ARG A 178 4.43 -2.13 9.47
CA ARG A 178 4.38 -1.41 8.18
C ARG A 178 4.49 0.10 8.36
N PHE A 179 3.81 0.63 9.38
CA PHE A 179 3.87 2.02 9.79
C PHE A 179 5.31 2.37 10.22
N ALA A 180 5.84 1.67 11.22
CA ALA A 180 7.17 1.93 11.79
C ALA A 180 8.29 1.87 10.76
N ARG A 181 8.32 0.87 9.86
CA ARG A 181 9.33 0.80 8.78
C ARG A 181 9.36 2.00 7.86
N TRP A 182 8.21 2.65 7.66
CA TRP A 182 8.11 3.79 6.75
C TRP A 182 8.09 5.13 7.48
N TYR A 183 7.81 5.13 8.78
CA TYR A 183 7.75 6.33 9.59
C TYR A 183 9.02 7.22 9.48
N PRO A 184 10.26 6.70 9.63
CA PRO A 184 11.46 7.51 9.44
C PRO A 184 11.60 8.16 8.06
N LYS A 185 11.01 7.54 7.02
CA LYS A 185 10.98 8.09 5.66
C LYS A 185 9.91 9.15 5.52
N ALA A 186 8.75 8.94 6.14
CA ALA A 186 7.66 9.89 6.19
C ALA A 186 8.09 11.21 6.83
N GLN A 187 8.87 11.13 7.92
CA GLN A 187 9.41 12.28 8.64
C GLN A 187 10.26 13.19 7.75
N GLN A 188 10.86 12.67 6.67
CA GLN A 188 11.68 13.44 5.72
C GLN A 188 10.85 14.21 4.68
N ILE A 189 9.53 14.06 4.69
CA ILE A 189 8.61 14.68 3.72
C ILE A 189 7.99 15.92 4.35
N ASP A 190 8.46 17.09 3.91
CA ASP A 190 7.98 18.38 4.40
C ASP A 190 6.52 18.63 4.04
N THR A 191 6.16 18.59 2.75
CA THR A 191 4.77 18.55 2.31
C THR A 191 4.48 17.22 1.60
N MET A 192 3.53 16.47 2.13
CA MET A 192 3.26 15.10 1.67
C MET A 192 2.12 15.08 0.65
N GLY A 193 2.45 14.68 -0.58
CA GLY A 193 1.49 14.39 -1.62
C GLY A 193 0.89 13.01 -1.41
N TYR A 194 -0.42 12.90 -1.49
CA TYR A 194 -1.18 11.67 -1.38
C TYR A 194 -1.97 11.43 -2.66
N TRP A 195 -1.55 10.43 -3.44
CA TRP A 195 -2.24 9.96 -4.63
C TRP A 195 -3.06 8.70 -4.37
N THR A 196 -4.22 8.63 -5.02
CA THR A 196 -5.05 7.42 -5.11
C THR A 196 -5.38 7.10 -6.56
N PHE A 197 -4.77 6.05 -7.11
CA PHE A 197 -5.01 5.57 -8.48
C PHE A 197 -6.00 4.41 -8.47
N THR A 198 -7.24 4.65 -8.89
CA THR A 198 -8.31 3.66 -8.84
C THR A 198 -8.50 2.97 -10.18
N ILE A 199 -8.51 1.64 -10.16
CA ILE A 199 -8.78 0.84 -11.37
C ILE A 199 -10.28 0.96 -11.72
N PRO A 200 -10.62 1.41 -12.95
CA PRO A 200 -12.01 1.49 -13.41
C PRO A 200 -12.71 0.14 -13.30
N GLN A 201 -13.99 0.15 -12.92
CA GLN A 201 -14.77 -1.07 -12.64
C GLN A 201 -14.72 -2.08 -13.80
N SER A 202 -14.84 -1.61 -15.05
CA SER A 202 -14.78 -2.44 -16.26
C SER A 202 -13.46 -3.17 -16.48
N LEU A 203 -12.37 -2.74 -15.84
CA LEU A 203 -11.04 -3.35 -15.97
C LEU A 203 -10.67 -4.24 -14.78
N ARG A 204 -11.39 -4.19 -13.67
CA ARG A 204 -10.94 -4.82 -12.40
C ARG A 204 -10.72 -6.33 -12.50
N ALA A 205 -11.51 -7.02 -13.33
CA ALA A 205 -11.33 -8.44 -13.60
C ALA A 205 -9.94 -8.77 -14.13
N LYS A 206 -9.34 -7.89 -14.96
CA LYS A 206 -7.98 -8.06 -15.52
C LYS A 206 -6.88 -7.92 -14.48
N PHE A 207 -7.17 -7.29 -13.34
CA PHE A 207 -6.22 -7.02 -12.26
C PHE A 207 -6.43 -7.93 -11.04
N ARG A 208 -7.04 -9.10 -11.24
CA ARG A 208 -7.23 -10.14 -10.20
C ARG A 208 -6.01 -11.07 -10.07
N THR A 209 -4.82 -10.59 -10.41
CA THR A 209 -3.57 -11.32 -10.19
C THR A 209 -2.51 -10.41 -9.59
N LYS A 210 -1.65 -10.98 -8.74
CA LYS A 210 -0.51 -10.27 -8.14
C LYS A 210 0.47 -9.76 -9.19
N LYS A 211 0.59 -10.48 -10.31
CA LYS A 211 1.39 -10.07 -11.48
C LYS A 211 0.83 -8.78 -12.09
N ALA A 212 -0.46 -8.77 -12.45
CA ALA A 212 -1.10 -7.60 -13.06
C ALA A 212 -1.07 -6.37 -12.14
N LEU A 213 -1.36 -6.54 -10.84
CA LEU A 213 -1.24 -5.47 -9.84
C LEU A 213 0.21 -5.00 -9.66
N GLY A 214 1.17 -5.92 -9.70
CA GLY A 214 2.59 -5.62 -9.64
C GLY A 214 3.08 -4.80 -10.84
N GLU A 215 2.67 -5.18 -12.05
CA GLU A 215 3.01 -4.49 -13.31
C GLU A 215 2.39 -3.11 -13.37
N LEU A 216 1.10 -2.98 -13.05
CA LEU A 216 0.43 -1.68 -12.97
C LEU A 216 1.08 -0.77 -11.92
N GLY A 217 1.39 -1.31 -10.73
CA GLY A 217 2.07 -0.55 -9.69
C GLY A 217 3.45 -0.05 -10.13
N LYS A 218 4.21 -0.86 -10.88
CA LYS A 218 5.49 -0.43 -11.49
C LYS A 218 5.28 0.66 -12.53
N ALA A 219 4.26 0.54 -13.38
CA ALA A 219 3.96 1.50 -14.42
C ALA A 219 3.50 2.86 -13.84
N ILE A 220 2.69 2.85 -12.78
CA ILE A 220 2.30 4.07 -12.04
C ILE A 220 3.52 4.76 -11.41
N VAL A 221 4.46 4.01 -10.82
CA VAL A 221 5.71 4.61 -10.29
C VAL A 221 6.54 5.24 -11.41
N LYS A 222 6.66 4.58 -12.57
CA LYS A 222 7.36 5.18 -13.73
C LYS A 222 6.69 6.48 -14.17
N LEU A 223 5.36 6.51 -14.20
CA LEU A 223 4.57 7.72 -14.49
C LEU A 223 4.87 8.81 -13.46
N LEU A 224 4.75 8.53 -12.16
CA LEU A 224 5.02 9.54 -11.12
C LEU A 224 6.46 10.08 -11.22
N ARG A 225 7.45 9.21 -11.47
CA ARG A 225 8.83 9.64 -11.69
C ARG A 225 8.99 10.55 -12.91
N SER A 226 8.24 10.34 -14.00
CA SER A 226 8.29 11.23 -15.16
C SER A 226 7.70 12.62 -14.89
N TYR A 227 6.94 12.77 -13.80
CA TYR A 227 6.41 14.04 -13.30
C TYR A 227 7.24 14.62 -12.12
N GLY A 228 8.45 14.10 -11.88
CA GLY A 228 9.37 14.65 -10.89
C GLY A 228 9.28 14.03 -9.49
N TYR A 229 8.41 13.06 -9.25
CA TYR A 229 8.34 12.36 -7.96
C TYR A 229 9.48 11.34 -7.81
N SER A 230 10.64 11.79 -7.35
CA SER A 230 11.88 11.01 -7.27
C SER A 230 11.83 9.85 -6.27
N ARG A 231 11.07 9.99 -5.18
CA ARG A 231 10.89 9.00 -4.11
C ARG A 231 9.44 8.91 -3.64
N GLY A 232 9.09 7.80 -2.99
CA GLY A 232 7.76 7.64 -2.38
C GLY A 232 7.44 6.22 -1.93
N LEU A 233 6.26 6.07 -1.31
CA LEU A 233 5.61 4.83 -0.93
C LEU A 233 4.50 4.49 -1.91
N ARG A 234 4.26 3.20 -2.15
CA ARG A 234 3.04 2.70 -2.77
C ARG A 234 2.49 1.49 -2.03
N ARG A 235 1.17 1.37 -1.95
CA ARG A 235 0.47 0.20 -1.40
C ARG A 235 -0.91 0.06 -2.01
N TRP A 236 -1.30 -1.16 -2.38
CA TRP A 236 -2.64 -1.44 -2.83
C TRP A 236 -3.59 -1.55 -1.64
N HIS A 237 -4.73 -0.89 -1.77
CA HIS A 237 -5.95 -1.21 -1.05
C HIS A 237 -6.89 -1.94 -2.02
N TYR A 238 -7.69 -2.85 -1.50
CA TYR A 238 -8.43 -3.85 -2.27
C TYR A 238 -9.95 -3.71 -2.14
N PHE A 239 -10.42 -3.37 -0.94
CA PHE A 239 -11.84 -3.24 -0.61
C PHE A 239 -12.06 -1.93 0.15
N GLY A 240 -13.30 -1.46 0.19
CA GLY A 240 -13.66 -0.25 0.91
C GLY A 240 -14.05 -0.55 2.36
N ASP A 241 -14.03 0.46 3.23
CA ASP A 241 -14.46 0.31 4.64
C ASP A 241 -15.90 -0.17 4.82
N ARG A 242 -16.75 -0.01 3.78
CA ARG A 242 -18.18 -0.32 3.82
C ARG A 242 -18.64 -1.20 2.65
N SER A 243 -17.70 -1.81 1.93
CA SER A 243 -18.03 -2.64 0.75
C SER A 243 -17.04 -3.78 0.64
N GLN A 244 -17.60 -4.97 0.45
CA GLN A 244 -16.86 -6.21 0.16
C GLN A 244 -16.60 -6.37 -1.35
N ASP A 245 -16.95 -5.36 -2.16
CA ASP A 245 -16.70 -5.40 -3.59
C ASP A 245 -15.23 -5.16 -3.89
N TRP A 246 -14.67 -6.00 -4.76
CA TRP A 246 -13.32 -5.81 -5.28
C TRP A 246 -13.18 -4.41 -5.92
N HIS A 247 -12.42 -3.54 -5.26
CA HIS A 247 -12.21 -2.13 -5.60
C HIS A 247 -10.73 -1.74 -5.42
N PRO A 248 -9.82 -2.35 -6.20
CA PRO A 248 -8.40 -2.12 -6.04
C PRO A 248 -8.02 -0.69 -6.45
N HIS A 249 -7.31 -0.02 -5.55
CA HIS A 249 -6.70 1.29 -5.78
C HIS A 249 -5.29 1.34 -5.18
N LEU A 250 -4.37 1.98 -5.90
CA LEU A 250 -3.00 2.16 -5.44
C LEU A 250 -2.89 3.51 -4.76
N ASN A 251 -2.60 3.48 -3.46
CA ASN A 251 -2.25 4.65 -2.71
C ASN A 251 -0.75 4.92 -2.83
N CYS A 252 -0.35 6.16 -3.07
CA CYS A 252 1.05 6.59 -3.07
C CYS A 252 1.26 7.82 -2.19
N LEU A 253 2.31 7.81 -1.38
CA LEU A 253 2.78 8.97 -0.61
C LEU A 253 4.12 9.45 -1.19
N VAL A 254 4.22 10.74 -1.48
CA VAL A 254 5.36 11.35 -2.20
C VAL A 254 5.71 12.73 -1.61
N ASP A 255 6.89 13.26 -1.91
CA ASP A 255 7.15 14.70 -1.75
C ASP A 255 6.29 15.46 -2.76
N GLY A 256 5.31 16.22 -2.27
CA GLY A 256 4.40 16.93 -3.17
C GLY A 256 3.46 17.87 -2.42
N GLY A 257 3.48 19.15 -2.81
CA GLY A 257 2.60 20.18 -2.29
C GLY A 257 1.42 20.48 -3.19
N PHE A 258 1.00 21.74 -3.19
CA PHE A 258 -0.06 22.20 -4.08
C PHE A 258 0.24 21.86 -5.55
N MET A 259 -0.80 21.43 -6.28
CA MET A 259 -0.73 21.08 -7.69
C MET A 259 -1.80 21.85 -8.46
N SER A 260 -1.43 22.43 -9.61
CA SER A 260 -2.39 23.11 -10.47
C SER A 260 -3.37 22.12 -11.10
N ARG A 261 -4.57 22.60 -11.44
CA ARG A 261 -5.57 21.76 -12.16
C ARG A 261 -5.03 21.23 -13.49
N ARG A 262 -4.15 21.99 -14.17
CA ARG A 262 -3.56 21.59 -15.45
C ARG A 262 -2.63 20.38 -15.26
N GLU A 263 -1.77 20.40 -14.27
CA GLU A 263 -0.86 19.30 -13.95
C GLU A 263 -1.63 18.05 -13.51
N LEU A 264 -2.61 18.20 -12.63
CA LEU A 264 -3.48 17.10 -12.18
C LEU A 264 -4.19 16.45 -13.37
N ARG A 265 -4.75 17.26 -14.28
CA ARG A 265 -5.35 16.74 -15.52
C ARG A 265 -4.32 16.01 -16.37
N SER A 266 -3.10 16.52 -16.52
CA SER A 266 -2.05 15.86 -17.32
C SER A 266 -1.73 14.46 -16.78
N ILE A 267 -1.58 14.32 -15.47
CA ILE A 267 -1.31 13.03 -14.81
C ILE A 267 -2.51 12.07 -14.97
N ARG A 268 -3.75 12.55 -14.79
CA ARG A 268 -4.97 11.77 -15.03
C ARG A 268 -5.06 11.26 -16.47
N HIS A 269 -4.74 12.08 -17.46
CA HIS A 269 -4.69 11.66 -18.86
C HIS A 269 -3.59 10.62 -19.12
N ALA A 270 -2.41 10.81 -18.53
CA ALA A 270 -1.32 9.84 -18.66
C ALA A 270 -1.71 8.47 -18.04
N TYR A 271 -2.39 8.48 -16.89
CA TYR A 271 -2.90 7.26 -16.27
C TYR A 271 -4.02 6.62 -17.10
N SER A 272 -4.91 7.42 -17.69
CA SER A 272 -5.97 6.95 -18.59
C SER A 272 -5.41 6.25 -19.83
N ARG A 273 -4.35 6.83 -20.43
CA ARG A 273 -3.60 6.21 -21.54
C ARG A 273 -2.95 4.89 -21.15
N LEU A 274 -2.35 4.82 -19.96
CA LEU A 274 -1.73 3.59 -19.44
C LEU A 274 -2.75 2.45 -19.35
N LEU A 275 -3.99 2.75 -18.97
CA LEU A 275 -5.07 1.78 -18.86
C LEU A 275 -5.85 1.56 -20.16
N GLY A 276 -5.60 2.34 -21.21
CA GLY A 276 -6.36 2.29 -22.46
C GLY A 276 -7.83 2.70 -22.32
N VAL A 277 -8.15 3.63 -21.42
CA VAL A 277 -9.51 4.13 -21.18
C VAL A 277 -9.61 5.63 -21.41
N LYS A 278 -10.84 6.13 -21.66
CA LYS A 278 -11.09 7.55 -21.87
C LYS A 278 -10.74 8.40 -20.64
N LEU A 279 -11.15 7.95 -19.45
CA LEU A 279 -10.90 8.66 -18.20
C LEU A 279 -10.77 7.65 -17.05
N ALA A 280 -9.60 7.62 -16.43
CA ALA A 280 -9.32 6.89 -15.21
C ALA A 280 -9.28 7.84 -14.00
N ILE A 281 -9.58 7.29 -12.82
CA ILE A 281 -9.64 8.06 -11.57
C ILE A 281 -8.25 8.05 -10.93
N ALA A 282 -7.64 9.23 -10.83
CA ALA A 282 -6.44 9.47 -10.05
C ALA A 282 -6.67 10.73 -9.20
N ASP A 283 -6.84 10.54 -7.90
CA ASP A 283 -7.11 11.63 -6.95
C ASP A 283 -5.83 12.04 -6.23
N TYR A 284 -5.74 13.33 -5.90
CA TYR A 284 -4.57 13.92 -5.27
C TYR A 284 -4.96 14.87 -4.15
N HIS A 285 -4.25 14.74 -3.04
CA HIS A 285 -4.29 15.64 -1.91
C HIS A 285 -2.86 15.97 -1.49
N TYR A 286 -2.66 17.12 -0.84
CA TYR A 286 -1.40 17.41 -0.16
C TYR A 286 -1.67 17.67 1.31
N LEU A 287 -0.71 17.27 2.16
CA LEU A 287 -0.84 17.22 3.61
C LEU A 287 0.32 18.01 4.21
N ALA A 288 -0.01 19.02 5.01
CA ALA A 288 0.97 19.96 5.55
C ALA A 288 1.26 19.67 7.03
N SER A 289 0.22 19.42 7.83
CA SER A 289 0.40 19.21 9.27
C SER A 289 0.93 17.80 9.58
N PRO A 290 1.71 17.62 10.67
CA PRO A 290 2.11 16.30 11.16
C PRO A 290 0.91 15.36 11.37
N GLY A 291 -0.20 15.85 11.94
CA GLY A 291 -1.42 15.06 12.15
C GLY A 291 -2.03 14.50 10.86
N GLU A 292 -2.12 15.31 9.80
CA GLU A 292 -2.61 14.84 8.49
C GLU A 292 -1.68 13.78 7.89
N LYS A 293 -0.36 13.97 8.00
CA LYS A 293 0.66 13.04 7.49
C LYS A 293 0.60 11.69 8.22
N VAL A 294 0.50 11.71 9.55
CA VAL A 294 0.34 10.51 10.39
C VAL A 294 -0.96 9.79 10.06
N HIS A 295 -2.06 10.52 9.90
CA HIS A 295 -3.35 9.95 9.51
C HIS A 295 -3.26 9.25 8.14
N ALA A 296 -2.68 9.92 7.14
CA ALA A 296 -2.51 9.33 5.80
C ALA A 296 -1.58 8.12 5.83
N LEU A 297 -0.46 8.17 6.54
CA LEU A 297 0.44 7.04 6.67
C LEU A 297 -0.25 5.84 7.35
N THR A 298 -0.96 6.09 8.45
CA THR A 298 -1.76 5.08 9.16
C THR A 298 -2.77 4.45 8.21
N TYR A 299 -3.52 5.28 7.48
CA TYR A 299 -4.52 4.82 6.52
C TYR A 299 -3.90 4.01 5.40
N VAL A 300 -2.83 4.48 4.77
CA VAL A 300 -2.18 3.79 3.64
C VAL A 300 -1.61 2.44 4.07
N THR A 301 -0.98 2.36 5.25
CA THR A 301 -0.32 1.14 5.74
C THR A 301 -1.25 0.08 6.32
N ARG A 302 -2.53 0.38 6.55
CA ARG A 302 -3.50 -0.61 7.04
C ARG A 302 -3.80 -1.70 6.02
N ALA A 303 -4.40 -2.81 6.48
CA ALA A 303 -5.00 -3.78 5.57
C ALA A 303 -6.43 -3.33 5.20
N THR A 304 -6.86 -3.66 3.99
CA THR A 304 -8.25 -3.41 3.55
C THR A 304 -8.94 -4.67 3.07
N PHE A 305 -8.24 -5.80 3.02
CA PHE A 305 -8.83 -7.10 2.73
C PHE A 305 -8.88 -7.84 4.04
N LEU A 306 -9.97 -7.68 4.78
CA LEU A 306 -10.00 -8.00 6.22
C LEU A 306 -10.54 -9.40 6.51
N ASP A 307 -11.27 -9.98 5.57
CA ASP A 307 -11.87 -11.30 5.68
C ASP A 307 -11.74 -12.00 4.33
N TRP A 308 -11.17 -13.20 4.34
CA TRP A 308 -10.94 -13.98 3.12
C TRP A 308 -12.24 -14.40 2.43
N THR A 309 -13.35 -14.50 3.18
CA THR A 309 -14.65 -14.91 2.64
C THR A 309 -15.23 -13.89 1.66
N TRP A 310 -14.79 -12.63 1.72
CA TRP A 310 -15.18 -11.61 0.75
C TRP A 310 -14.74 -11.99 -0.67
N ASP A 311 -13.60 -12.68 -0.81
CA ASP A 311 -13.07 -13.12 -2.09
C ASP A 311 -11.99 -14.22 -1.92
N ALA A 312 -12.43 -15.46 -1.72
CA ALA A 312 -11.54 -16.58 -1.39
C ALA A 312 -10.45 -16.83 -2.48
N ASP A 313 -10.77 -16.57 -3.74
CA ASP A 313 -9.81 -16.65 -4.85
C ASP A 313 -8.73 -15.58 -4.74
N MET A 314 -9.11 -14.32 -4.50
CA MET A 314 -8.13 -13.26 -4.30
C MET A 314 -7.31 -13.46 -3.02
N ALA A 315 -7.87 -14.05 -1.97
CA ALA A 315 -7.11 -14.39 -0.78
C ALA A 315 -5.97 -15.37 -1.12
N ARG A 316 -6.27 -16.43 -1.88
CA ARG A 316 -5.23 -17.36 -2.37
C ARG A 316 -4.22 -16.67 -3.27
N GLU A 317 -4.66 -15.85 -4.20
CA GLU A 317 -3.80 -15.15 -5.17
C GLU A 317 -2.85 -14.13 -4.51
N LEU A 318 -3.34 -13.38 -3.52
CA LEU A 318 -2.56 -12.34 -2.83
C LEU A 318 -1.65 -12.87 -1.72
N LYS A 319 -1.72 -14.17 -1.39
CA LYS A 319 -0.80 -14.78 -0.41
C LYS A 319 0.66 -14.56 -0.85
N GLY A 320 1.45 -13.97 0.05
CA GLY A 320 2.86 -13.65 -0.20
C GLY A 320 3.09 -12.48 -1.17
N PHE A 321 2.04 -11.77 -1.60
CA PHE A 321 2.20 -10.59 -2.43
C PHE A 321 2.86 -9.46 -1.62
N ARG A 322 3.97 -8.93 -2.13
CA ARG A 322 4.64 -7.77 -1.54
C ARG A 322 3.86 -6.50 -1.88
N ASN A 323 2.78 -6.27 -1.10
CA ASN A 323 1.81 -5.22 -1.35
C ASN A 323 2.39 -3.80 -1.12
N GLN A 324 3.19 -3.63 -0.06
CA GLN A 324 3.86 -2.36 0.22
C GLN A 324 5.25 -2.32 -0.40
N LEU A 325 5.48 -1.33 -1.26
CA LEU A 325 6.75 -1.08 -1.93
C LEU A 325 7.05 0.41 -1.93
N TRP A 326 8.31 0.77 -2.11
CA TRP A 326 8.76 2.16 -2.09
C TRP A 326 9.83 2.35 -3.18
N TRP A 327 10.11 3.59 -3.57
CA TRP A 327 11.14 3.93 -4.57
C TRP A 327 12.01 5.11 -4.13
N GLY A 328 13.11 5.34 -4.84
CA GLY A 328 14.08 6.39 -4.53
C GLY A 328 15.05 6.02 -3.39
N SER A 329 15.65 4.81 -3.43
CA SER A 329 16.55 4.31 -2.36
C SER A 329 17.70 5.21 -1.98
N LYS A 330 18.22 5.98 -2.93
CA LYS A 330 19.31 6.94 -2.70
C LYS A 330 18.83 8.29 -2.18
N GLU A 331 17.52 8.49 -2.05
CA GLU A 331 16.92 9.78 -1.73
C GLU A 331 16.36 9.81 -0.29
N TRP A 332 16.50 8.75 0.51
CA TRP A 332 15.93 8.62 1.86
C TRP A 332 16.93 8.87 3.00
N SER A 333 17.81 9.84 2.82
CA SER A 333 18.86 10.21 3.78
C SER A 333 18.75 11.66 4.24
N ARG A 334 17.55 12.27 4.15
CA ARG A 334 17.31 13.62 4.64
C ARG A 334 17.02 13.59 6.13
N GLU A 335 17.25 14.72 6.80
CA GLU A 335 16.84 14.91 8.18
C GLU A 335 15.31 14.87 8.32
N PRO A 336 14.79 14.37 9.46
CA PRO A 336 13.37 14.45 9.77
C PRO A 336 12.96 15.92 9.92
N VAL A 337 11.81 16.30 9.37
CA VAL A 337 11.23 17.66 9.44
C VAL A 337 9.94 17.71 10.26
N TRP A 338 9.52 16.59 10.83
CA TRP A 338 8.41 16.46 11.78
C TRP A 338 8.52 15.12 12.55
N SER A 339 7.79 15.01 13.66
CA SER A 339 7.75 13.83 14.54
C SER A 339 6.34 13.55 15.09
N LEU A 340 6.16 12.43 15.80
CA LEU A 340 4.92 12.12 16.51
C LEU A 340 4.74 13.01 17.75
N ASP A 341 5.82 13.57 18.29
CA ASP A 341 5.78 14.48 19.44
C ASP A 341 5.20 15.87 19.05
N ASP A 342 5.19 16.20 17.76
CA ASP A 342 4.58 17.44 17.23
C ASP A 342 3.04 17.39 17.17
N LEU A 343 2.42 16.26 17.55
CA LEU A 343 0.97 16.10 17.53
C LEU A 343 0.31 16.83 18.71
N GLN A 344 -0.43 17.90 18.42
CA GLN A 344 -1.23 18.63 19.41
C GLN A 344 -2.52 17.87 19.76
N GLY A 345 -2.58 17.19 20.90
CA GLY A 345 -3.83 16.72 21.55
C GLY A 345 -4.52 15.46 20.99
N GLU A 346 -5.01 14.61 21.90
CA GLU A 346 -5.97 13.48 21.78
C GLU A 346 -5.81 12.39 20.72
N GLN A 347 -4.71 12.35 19.97
CA GLN A 347 -4.35 11.13 19.27
C GLN A 347 -3.13 10.54 19.97
N PRO A 348 -3.30 9.66 20.97
CA PRO A 348 -2.21 8.76 21.30
C PRO A 348 -1.94 8.00 20.00
N ALA A 349 -0.82 8.29 19.35
CA ALA A 349 -0.26 7.34 18.43
C ALA A 349 -0.25 6.00 19.18
N ALA A 350 -0.71 4.93 18.53
CA ALA A 350 -0.78 3.61 19.16
C ALA A 350 0.57 3.16 19.74
N MET A 351 1.65 3.85 19.37
CA MET A 351 3.01 3.76 19.89
C MET A 351 3.60 5.17 19.99
N SER A 352 4.50 5.41 20.96
CA SER A 352 5.26 6.66 21.07
C SER A 352 6.22 6.83 19.87
N ASP A 353 6.78 8.04 19.68
CA ASP A 353 7.86 8.25 18.70
C ASP A 353 9.03 7.30 18.96
N THR A 354 9.46 7.23 20.22
CA THR A 354 10.56 6.37 20.67
C THR A 354 10.30 4.89 20.37
N ASP A 355 9.11 4.37 20.69
CA ASP A 355 8.77 2.97 20.40
C ASP A 355 8.65 2.72 18.90
N THR A 356 8.14 3.70 18.13
CA THR A 356 8.05 3.61 16.67
C THR A 356 9.42 3.54 16.03
N MET A 357 10.35 4.38 16.48
CA MET A 357 11.74 4.36 16.03
C MET A 357 12.44 3.06 16.45
N ALA A 358 12.18 2.57 17.66
CA ALA A 358 12.74 1.29 18.12
C ALA A 358 12.27 0.12 17.24
N VAL A 359 10.98 0.05 16.92
CA VAL A 359 10.44 -0.96 15.99
C VAL A 359 11.04 -0.79 14.59
N ALA A 360 11.26 0.44 14.12
CA ALA A 360 11.88 0.71 12.82
C ALA A 360 13.33 0.18 12.76
N SER A 361 14.14 0.41 13.79
CA SER A 361 15.50 -0.15 13.91
C SER A 361 15.48 -1.67 13.91
N LEU A 362 14.60 -2.29 14.72
CA LEU A 362 14.47 -3.75 14.79
C LEU A 362 14.06 -4.36 13.45
N GLU A 363 13.18 -3.71 12.68
CA GLU A 363 12.78 -4.14 11.34
C GLU A 363 13.90 -3.99 10.30
N ASN A 364 14.88 -3.11 10.53
CA ASN A 364 16.10 -3.00 9.73
C ASN A 364 17.22 -3.97 10.18
N GLY A 365 17.02 -4.70 11.29
CA GLY A 365 18.03 -5.59 11.87
C GLY A 365 19.04 -4.87 12.74
N GLU A 366 18.71 -3.68 13.26
CA GLU A 366 19.59 -2.84 14.08
C GLU A 366 19.08 -2.77 15.52
N CYS A 367 20.01 -2.75 16.47
CA CYS A 367 19.69 -2.61 17.89
C CYS A 367 19.19 -1.20 18.20
N PRO A 368 17.96 -1.01 18.74
CA PRO A 368 17.43 0.31 19.07
C PRO A 368 18.17 1.01 20.21
N ARG A 369 19.04 0.31 20.96
CA ARG A 369 19.84 0.87 22.05
C ARG A 369 21.19 1.41 21.61
N CYS A 370 21.87 0.72 20.70
CA CYS A 370 23.25 1.03 20.33
C CYS A 370 23.54 1.04 18.82
N GLY A 371 22.54 0.80 17.96
CA GLY A 371 22.67 0.81 16.50
C GLY A 371 23.40 -0.39 15.89
N LEU A 372 24.00 -1.27 16.71
CA LEU A 372 24.71 -2.45 16.21
C LEU A 372 23.76 -3.46 15.56
N PRO A 373 24.21 -4.23 14.55
CA PRO A 373 23.43 -5.30 13.96
C PRO A 373 22.95 -6.31 15.00
N ILE A 374 21.74 -6.82 14.81
CA ILE A 374 21.17 -7.91 15.58
C ILE A 374 21.42 -9.21 14.82
N ASP A 375 22.03 -10.17 15.50
CA ASP A 375 22.04 -11.56 15.07
C ASP A 375 20.75 -12.21 15.53
N TRP A 376 19.89 -12.58 14.57
CA TRP A 376 18.60 -13.22 14.85
C TRP A 376 18.81 -14.74 14.90
N GLU A 377 18.49 -15.32 16.04
CA GLU A 377 18.69 -16.72 16.37
C GLU A 377 17.52 -17.60 15.87
N ARG A 378 17.35 -18.76 16.51
CA ARG A 378 16.39 -19.79 16.11
C ARG A 378 14.95 -19.38 16.43
N PHE A 379 14.04 -19.84 15.58
CA PHE A 379 12.61 -19.83 15.83
C PHE A 379 12.25 -20.68 17.06
N LEU A 380 11.41 -20.12 17.95
CA LEU A 380 10.86 -20.76 19.12
C LEU A 380 9.32 -20.72 19.08
N PRO A 381 8.62 -21.70 19.70
CA PRO A 381 7.18 -21.64 19.91
C PRO A 381 6.74 -20.37 20.65
N ALA A 382 5.58 -19.81 20.29
CA ALA A 382 5.11 -18.52 20.84
C ALA A 382 4.83 -18.59 22.35
N ASN A 383 4.47 -19.76 22.87
CA ASN A 383 4.18 -20.00 24.29
C ASN A 383 5.42 -19.90 25.20
N VAL A 384 6.64 -19.85 24.65
CA VAL A 384 7.88 -19.64 25.43
C VAL A 384 8.08 -18.17 25.80
N LEU A 385 7.43 -17.24 25.10
CA LEU A 385 7.62 -15.80 25.28
C LEU A 385 7.41 -15.31 26.73
N PRO A 386 6.38 -15.75 27.49
CA PRO A 386 6.21 -15.35 28.89
C PRO A 386 7.38 -15.77 29.79
N GLU A 387 8.03 -16.90 29.51
CA GLU A 387 9.16 -17.43 30.30
C GLU A 387 10.45 -16.64 30.06
N LEU A 388 10.61 -16.08 28.85
CA LEU A 388 11.76 -15.22 28.52
C LEU A 388 11.71 -13.89 29.28
N GLY A 389 10.52 -13.50 29.76
CA GLY A 389 10.25 -12.18 30.31
C GLY A 389 10.47 -11.06 29.29
N GLY A 390 10.41 -9.81 29.76
CA GLY A 390 10.74 -8.65 28.94
C GLY A 390 9.60 -7.64 28.80
N ARG A 391 9.96 -6.47 28.26
CA ARG A 391 9.05 -5.35 28.06
C ARG A 391 8.54 -5.34 26.62
N HIS A 392 7.23 -5.28 26.42
CA HIS A 392 6.65 -5.09 25.09
C HIS A 392 7.00 -3.69 24.56
N ILE A 393 7.65 -3.64 23.40
CA ILE A 393 8.02 -2.39 22.70
C ILE A 393 6.88 -1.95 21.78
N GLY A 394 6.09 -2.89 21.26
CA GLY A 394 5.07 -2.62 20.26
C GLY A 394 5.23 -3.53 19.04
N ALA A 395 4.17 -3.65 18.25
CA ALA A 395 4.19 -4.37 16.98
C ALA A 395 4.70 -5.84 17.05
N GLY A 396 4.51 -6.50 18.20
CA GLY A 396 5.00 -7.86 18.44
C GLY A 396 6.51 -7.95 18.68
N TYR A 397 7.14 -6.86 19.12
CA TYR A 397 8.54 -6.82 19.55
C TYR A 397 8.65 -6.67 21.05
N TRP A 398 9.66 -7.33 21.60
CA TRP A 398 9.92 -7.39 23.03
C TRP A 398 11.39 -7.12 23.31
N GLU A 399 11.66 -6.29 24.29
CA GLU A 399 12.98 -6.09 24.88
C GLU A 399 13.17 -7.14 25.98
N LEU A 400 14.05 -8.10 25.76
CA LEU A 400 14.31 -9.18 26.71
C LEU A 400 15.31 -8.73 27.79
N PRO A 401 15.34 -9.39 28.96
CA PRO A 401 16.33 -9.12 29.99
C PRO A 401 17.76 -9.17 29.41
N TRP A 402 18.53 -8.14 29.74
CA TRP A 402 19.93 -8.04 29.33
C TRP A 402 20.74 -9.16 29.98
N VAL A 403 21.57 -9.80 29.17
CA VAL A 403 22.54 -10.79 29.65
C VAL A 403 23.91 -10.20 29.45
N ARG A 404 24.69 -10.11 30.54
CA ARG A 404 26.05 -9.61 30.47
C ARG A 404 26.85 -10.44 29.47
N PRO A 405 27.48 -9.84 28.44
CA PRO A 405 28.36 -10.59 27.56
C PRO A 405 29.48 -11.20 28.42
N PRO A 406 29.96 -12.42 28.11
CA PRO A 406 31.04 -13.03 28.87
C PRO A 406 32.23 -12.06 28.92
N PRO A 407 32.91 -11.92 30.07
CA PRO A 407 34.06 -11.04 30.17
C PRO A 407 35.07 -11.42 29.09
N TYR A 408 35.58 -10.42 28.38
CA TYR A 408 36.68 -10.61 27.42
C TYR A 408 37.77 -11.42 28.11
N ARG A 409 38.12 -12.59 27.56
CA ARG A 409 39.39 -13.20 27.91
C ARG A 409 40.45 -12.26 27.33
N LEU A 410 41.29 -11.74 28.23
CA LEU A 410 42.58 -11.18 27.84
C LEU A 410 43.50 -12.41 27.74
N ASP A 411 43.44 -13.10 26.61
CA ASP A 411 44.42 -14.12 26.24
C ASP A 411 45.65 -13.50 25.57
#